data_AF-A0A926WIF7-F1
#
_entry.id   AF-A0A926WIF7-F1
#
_cell.length_a   1.000
_cell.length_b   1.000
_cell.length_c   1.000
_cell.angle_alpha   90.00
_cell.angle_beta   90.00
_cell.angle_gamma   90.00
#
_symmetry.space_group_name_H-M   'P 1'
#
loop_
_entity.id
_entity.type
_entity.pdbx_description
1 polymer ?
#
loop_
_entity_poly.entity_id
_entity_poly.type
_entity_poly.pdbx_seq_one_letter_code
_entity_poly.pdbx_strand_id
1 'polypeptide(L)' 'MQKIYISKVAQLRKQKKLTQRQLADLVGVDPSTVRNWERERGGIETFVKLAKLCKTLDCTIEDLFDEVQKVKEDD' A
#
# COMPACT_ATOMS: atom_id res chain seq x y z
N MET A 1 -1.32 -24.54 -10.79
CA MET A 1 -2.53 -23.69 -10.84
C MET A 1 -2.13 -22.26 -10.47
N GLN A 2 -2.41 -21.28 -11.33
CA GLN A 2 -2.08 -19.87 -11.04
C GLN A 2 -3.07 -19.34 -9.99
N LYS A 3 -2.55 -18.80 -8.86
CA LYS A 3 -3.40 -18.19 -7.83
C LYS A 3 -3.90 -16.84 -8.34
N ILE A 4 -5.21 -16.62 -8.27
CA ILE A 4 -5.84 -15.33 -8.58
C ILE A 4 -6.12 -14.61 -7.25
N TYR A 5 -5.70 -13.35 -7.17
CA TYR A 5 -5.90 -12.50 -6.00
C TYR A 5 -6.84 -11.35 -6.34
N ILE A 6 -7.69 -10.97 -5.38
CA ILE A 6 -8.67 -9.88 -5.50
C ILE A 6 -8.35 -8.83 -4.42
N SER A 7 -8.39 -7.56 -4.80
CA SER A 7 -8.19 -6.46 -3.85
C SER A 7 -9.32 -6.37 -2.83
N LYS A 8 -8.95 -6.21 -1.55
CA LYS A 8 -9.88 -5.94 -0.44
C LYS A 8 -9.90 -4.48 -0.01
N VAL A 9 -9.14 -3.60 -0.68
CA VAL A 9 -8.97 -2.19 -0.27
C VAL A 9 -10.32 -1.46 -0.18
N ALA A 10 -11.20 -1.65 -1.17
CA ALA A 10 -12.53 -1.02 -1.18
C ALA A 10 -13.40 -1.46 0.01
N GLN A 11 -13.34 -2.75 0.36
CA GLN A 11 -14.09 -3.30 1.49
C GLN A 11 -13.62 -2.69 2.81
N LEU A 12 -12.30 -2.69 3.05
CA LEU A 12 -11.69 -2.18 4.27
C LEU A 12 -11.91 -0.67 4.43
N ARG A 13 -11.75 0.10 3.33
CA ARG A 13 -12.04 1.53 3.32
C ARG A 13 -13.49 1.84 3.72
N LYS A 14 -14.45 1.11 3.14
CA LYS A 14 -15.88 1.28 3.45
C LYS A 14 -16.20 0.92 4.90
N GLN A 15 -15.57 -0.11 5.47
CA GLN A 15 -15.71 -0.45 6.89
C GLN A 15 -15.24 0.69 7.82
N LYS A 16 -14.24 1.46 7.38
CA LYS A 16 -13.77 2.68 8.07
C LYS A 16 -14.57 3.94 7.72
N LYS A 17 -15.64 3.83 6.92
CA LYS A 17 -16.50 4.94 6.46
C LYS A 17 -15.74 6.06 5.72
N LEU A 18 -14.67 5.69 5.00
CA LEU A 18 -13.85 6.64 4.23
C LEU A 18 -14.27 6.69 2.76
N THR A 19 -14.19 7.86 2.14
CA THR A 19 -14.19 8.03 0.68
C THR A 19 -12.83 7.67 0.08
N GLN A 20 -12.75 7.41 -1.23
CA GLN A 20 -11.46 7.14 -1.89
C GLN A 20 -10.47 8.29 -1.71
N ARG A 21 -10.95 9.55 -1.78
CA ARG A 21 -10.13 10.75 -1.56
C ARG A 21 -9.60 10.82 -0.13
N GLN A 22 -10.44 10.60 0.88
CA GLN A 22 -9.98 10.59 2.28
C GLN A 22 -8.93 9.51 2.54
N LEU A 23 -9.08 8.31 1.96
CA LEU A 23 -8.03 7.29 2.07
C LEU A 23 -6.73 7.73 1.39
N ALA A 24 -6.84 8.37 0.22
CA ALA A 24 -5.69 8.86 -0.52
C ALA A 24 -4.93 9.94 0.28
N ASP A 25 -5.66 10.89 0.87
CA ASP A 25 -5.10 11.95 1.71
C ASP A 25 -4.39 11.37 2.95
N LEU A 26 -4.97 10.36 3.61
CA LEU A 26 -4.39 9.71 4.80
C LEU A 26 -3.11 8.92 4.49
N VAL A 27 -3.01 8.36 3.28
CA VAL A 27 -1.86 7.53 2.86
C VAL A 27 -0.80 8.38 2.15
N GLY A 28 -1.14 9.61 1.73
CA GLY A 28 -0.23 10.48 0.99
C GLY A 28 -0.08 10.09 -0.49
N VAL A 29 -1.16 9.62 -1.12
CA VAL A 29 -1.18 9.26 -2.54
C VAL A 29 -2.28 10.00 -3.30
N ASP A 30 -2.21 10.01 -4.63
CA ASP A 30 -3.30 10.53 -5.46
C ASP A 30 -4.56 9.64 -5.37
N PRO A 31 -5.80 10.19 -5.38
CA PRO A 31 -7.03 9.40 -5.38
C PRO A 31 -7.14 8.38 -6.53
N SER A 32 -6.51 8.63 -7.68
CA SER A 32 -6.44 7.66 -8.78
C SER A 32 -5.64 6.41 -8.40
N THR A 33 -4.65 6.53 -7.52
CA THR A 33 -3.88 5.41 -6.96
C THR A 33 -4.79 4.52 -6.12
N VAL A 34 -5.59 5.10 -5.23
CA VAL A 34 -6.58 4.34 -4.45
C VAL A 34 -7.60 3.67 -5.37
N ARG A 35 -8.10 4.38 -6.39
CA ARG A 35 -9.00 3.80 -7.40
C ARG A 35 -8.36 2.60 -8.10
N ASN A 36 -7.06 2.66 -8.42
CA ASN A 36 -6.31 1.59 -9.05
C ASN A 36 -6.04 0.43 -8.09
N TRP A 37 -5.83 0.68 -6.80
CA TRP A 37 -5.76 -0.39 -5.81
C TRP A 37 -7.10 -1.11 -5.64
N GLU A 38 -8.22 -0.40 -5.82
CA GLU A 38 -9.56 -0.98 -5.72
C GLU A 38 -10.02 -1.70 -7.00
N ARG A 39 -9.43 -1.38 -8.16
CA ARG A 39 -9.78 -1.96 -9.46
C ARG A 39 -8.71 -2.96 -9.92
N GLU A 40 -9.14 -4.18 -10.26
CA GLU A 40 -8.34 -5.21 -10.98
C GLU A 40 -6.90 -5.45 -10.47
N ARG A 41 -6.09 -6.12 -11.30
CA ARG A 41 -4.86 -6.83 -10.90
C ARG A 41 -3.65 -5.93 -10.62
N GLY A 42 -3.65 -4.68 -11.07
CA GLY A 42 -2.46 -3.82 -11.05
C GLY A 42 -1.88 -3.57 -9.65
N GLY A 43 -2.74 -3.33 -8.65
CA GLY A 43 -2.29 -3.08 -7.28
C GLY A 43 -2.07 -4.35 -6.44
N ILE A 44 -2.87 -5.40 -6.69
CA ILE A 44 -2.90 -6.58 -5.81
C ILE A 44 -1.65 -7.45 -5.96
N GLU A 45 -1.04 -7.50 -7.14
CA GLU A 45 0.20 -8.26 -7.35
C GLU A 45 1.36 -7.71 -6.50
N THR A 46 1.46 -6.38 -6.38
CA THR A 46 2.47 -5.73 -5.53
C THR A 46 2.25 -6.08 -4.06
N PHE A 47 1.01 -6.00 -3.56
CA PHE A 47 0.70 -6.38 -2.17
C PHE A 47 1.02 -7.85 -1.88
N VAL A 48 0.75 -8.75 -2.83
CA VAL A 48 1.09 -10.18 -2.69
C VAL A 48 2.59 -10.41 -2.67
N LYS A 49 3.36 -9.70 -3.51
CA LYS A 49 4.83 -9.79 -3.52
C LYS A 49 5.41 -9.25 -2.21
N LEU A 50 4.93 -8.11 -1.72
CA LEU A 50 5.35 -7.54 -0.43
C LEU A 50 5.03 -8.48 0.73
N ALA A 51 3.81 -9.04 0.79
CA ALA A 51 3.45 -10.01 1.82
C ALA A 51 4.34 -11.26 1.81
N LYS A 52 4.74 -11.73 0.61
CA LYS A 52 5.70 -12.83 0.47
C LYS A 52 7.09 -12.42 0.93
N LEU A 53 7.55 -11.23 0.57
CA LEU A 53 8.85 -10.69 0.98
C LEU A 53 8.95 -10.64 2.51
N CYS A 54 7.99 -10.01 3.17
CA CYS A 54 7.89 -9.96 4.64
C CYS A 54 7.91 -11.36 5.27
N LYS A 55 7.12 -12.30 4.72
CA LYS A 55 7.11 -13.69 5.19
C LYS A 55 8.45 -14.41 4.99
N THR A 56 9.16 -14.13 3.91
CA THR A 56 10.46 -14.76 3.60
C THR A 56 11.57 -14.21 4.48
N LEU A 57 11.49 -12.93 4.87
CA LEU A 57 12.49 -12.26 5.70
C LEU A 57 12.15 -12.27 7.19
N ASP A 58 11.01 -12.84 7.57
CA ASP A 58 10.48 -12.85 8.94
C ASP A 58 10.38 -11.44 9.56
N CYS A 59 9.82 -10.51 8.78
CA CYS A 59 9.70 -9.09 9.15
C CYS A 59 8.31 -8.53 8.82
N THR A 60 8.00 -7.32 9.29
CA THR A 60 6.81 -6.56 8.87
C THR A 60 7.13 -5.62 7.70
N ILE A 61 6.17 -4.82 7.25
CA ILE A 61 6.39 -3.89 6.13
C ILE A 61 7.25 -2.70 6.57
N GLU A 62 7.13 -2.30 7.84
CA GLU A 62 7.88 -1.21 8.47
C GLU A 62 9.38 -1.52 8.53
N ASP A 63 9.75 -2.78 8.68
CA ASP A 63 11.15 -3.22 8.68
C ASP A 63 11.84 -3.11 7.30
N LEU A 64 11.10 -2.78 6.23
CA LEU A 64 11.64 -2.69 4.87
C LEU A 64 12.21 -1.30 4.51
N PHE A 65 12.04 -0.29 5.37
CA PHE A 65 12.49 1.07 5.09
C PHE A 65 12.91 1.80 6.36
N ASP A 66 13.91 2.68 6.23
CA ASP A 66 14.32 3.60 7.28
C ASP A 66 13.99 5.04 6.87
N GLU A 67 13.52 5.84 7.83
CA GLU A 67 13.37 7.27 7.63
C GLU A 67 14.73 7.96 7.85
N VAL A 68 15.35 8.43 6.76
CA VAL A 68 16.57 9.25 6.85
C VAL A 68 16.20 10.73 6.83
N GLN A 69 16.51 11.45 7.91
CA GLN A 69 16.42 12.91 7.90
C GLN A 69 17.58 13.46 7.06
N LYS A 70 17.26 14.23 6.02
CA LYS A 70 18.29 15.04 5.34
C LYS A 70 18.77 16.11 6.31
N VAL A 71 19.99 15.97 6.80
CA VAL A 71 20.70 17.07 7.46
C VAL A 71 20.86 18.17 6.40
N LYS A 72 20.38 19.38 6.68
CA LYS A 72 20.71 20.54 5.85
C LYS A 72 22.19 20.82 6.05
N GLU A 73 22.98 20.68 4.99
CA GLU A 73 24.27 21.36 4.91
C GLU A 73 23.95 22.85 4.76
N ASP A 74 24.22 23.61 5.82
CA ASP A 74 24.21 25.07 5.77
C ASP A 74 25.47 25.51 4.99
N ASP A 75 25.27 26.08 3.81
CA ASP A 75 26.28 26.89 3.08
C ASP A 75 26.37 28.31 3.69
#